data_AF-A0A3R5Y386-F1
#
_entry.id   AF-A0A3R5Y386-F1
#
_cell.length_a   1.000
_cell.length_b   1.000
_cell.length_c   1.000
_cell.angle_alpha   90.00
_cell.angle_beta   90.00
_cell.angle_gamma   90.00
#
_symmetry.space_group_name_H-M   'P 1'
#
loop_
_entity.id
_entity.type
_entity.pdbx_description
1 polymer ?
#
loop_
_entity_poly.entity_id
_entity_poly.type
_entity_poly.pdbx_seq_one_letter_code
_entity_poly.pdbx_strand_id
1 'polypeptide(L)'
;MKIFASLLVFALLMLPTTFYAQKISNIDFDSIKAKIQDENSSSYYPNLIERLKLHDPTLTDDDYINLYYGNVLYENYDPLCFQ
;
A
#
# COMPACT_ATOMS: atom_id res chain seq x y z
N MET A 1 -16.51 -35.58 31.08
CA MET A 1 -15.27 -34.81 31.33
C MET A 1 -14.37 -34.63 30.10
N LYS A 2 -14.10 -35.66 29.28
CA LYS A 2 -13.17 -35.55 28.13
C LYS A 2 -13.60 -34.52 27.06
N ILE A 3 -14.90 -34.42 26.77
CA ILE A 3 -15.45 -33.44 25.81
C ILE A 3 -15.25 -32.00 26.31
N PHE A 4 -15.45 -31.75 27.60
CA PHE A 4 -15.20 -30.43 28.20
C PHE A 4 -13.71 -30.05 28.16
N ALA A 5 -12.82 -31.00 28.43
CA ALA A 5 -11.38 -30.78 28.28
C ALA A 5 -10.99 -30.50 26.82
N SER A 6 -11.60 -31.20 25.86
CA SER A 6 -11.36 -30.97 24.42
C SER A 6 -11.87 -29.61 23.94
N LEU A 7 -13.04 -29.16 24.43
CA LEU A 7 -13.58 -27.84 24.11
C LEU A 7 -12.72 -26.72 24.71
N LEU A 8 -12.19 -26.92 25.91
CA LEU A 8 -11.28 -25.97 26.56
C LEU A 8 -9.97 -25.82 25.75
N VAL A 9 -9.38 -26.93 25.32
CA VAL A 9 -8.17 -26.90 24.47
C VAL A 9 -8.44 -26.20 23.15
N PHE A 10 -9.58 -26.48 22.51
CA PHE A 10 -9.96 -25.82 21.27
C PHE A 10 -10.13 -24.30 21.44
N ALA A 11 -10.77 -23.85 22.53
CA ALA A 11 -10.92 -22.43 22.83
C ALA A 11 -9.56 -21.75 23.09
N LEU A 12 -8.63 -22.44 23.77
CA LEU A 12 -7.29 -21.92 24.05
C LEU A 12 -6.47 -21.72 22.77
N LEU A 13 -6.65 -22.59 21.77
CA LEU A 13 -5.98 -22.51 20.47
C LEU A 13 -6.50 -21.36 19.57
N MET A 14 -7.66 -20.78 19.87
CA MET A 14 -8.24 -19.67 19.11
C MET A 14 -7.83 -18.28 19.64
N LEU A 15 -7.23 -18.19 20.83
CA LEU A 15 -6.75 -16.93 21.41
C LEU A 15 -5.68 -16.17 20.60
N PRO A 16 -4.71 -16.82 19.91
CA PRO A 16 -3.65 -16.09 19.22
C PRO A 16 -4.07 -15.43 17.89
N THR A 17 -5.29 -15.65 17.38
CA THR A 17 -5.68 -15.19 16.02
C THR A 17 -5.87 -13.66 15.92
N THR A 18 -6.02 -12.95 17.04
CA THR A 18 -6.24 -11.49 17.03
C THR A 18 -4.95 -10.67 17.16
N PHE A 19 -3.84 -11.28 17.58
CA PHE A 19 -2.58 -10.58 17.83
C PHE A 19 -1.75 -10.32 16.56
N TYR A 20 -2.05 -11.02 15.46
CA TYR A 20 -1.36 -10.86 14.17
C TYR A 20 -2.23 -10.19 13.11
N ALA A 21 -3.19 -9.36 13.51
CA ALA A 21 -3.97 -8.58 12.56
C ALA A 21 -3.05 -7.65 11.75
N GLN A 22 -3.18 -7.65 10.43
CA GLN A 22 -2.42 -6.75 9.57
C GLN A 22 -2.82 -5.30 9.91
N LYS A 23 -1.82 -4.44 10.10
CA LYS A 23 -2.06 -3.00 10.22
C LYS A 23 -2.60 -2.51 8.87
N ILE A 24 -3.86 -2.06 8.85
CA ILE A 24 -4.42 -1.41 7.67
C ILE A 24 -3.69 -0.08 7.49
N SER A 25 -3.11 0.11 6.31
CA SER A 25 -2.49 1.35 5.89
C SER A 25 -3.54 2.47 5.88
N ASN A 26 -3.35 3.53 6.68
CA ASN A 26 -4.21 4.71 6.63
C ASN A 26 -3.72 5.65 5.52
N ILE A 27 -4.16 5.39 4.29
CA ILE A 27 -3.74 6.11 3.08
C ILE A 27 -4.79 7.17 2.73
N ASP A 28 -4.33 8.41 2.57
CA ASP A 28 -5.14 9.52 2.09
C ASP A 28 -5.04 9.61 0.56
N PHE A 29 -6.02 9.01 -0.12
CA PHE A 29 -6.06 8.98 -1.58
C PHE A 29 -6.33 10.36 -2.20
N ASP A 30 -7.03 11.26 -1.50
CA ASP A 30 -7.32 12.60 -2.02
C ASP A 30 -6.04 13.45 -2.04
N SER A 31 -5.24 13.35 -0.97
CA SER A 31 -3.92 13.98 -0.91
C SER A 31 -2.97 13.45 -1.99
N ILE A 32 -2.93 12.11 -2.18
CA ILE A 32 -2.12 11.50 -3.25
C ILE A 32 -2.58 12.01 -4.61
N LYS A 33 -3.88 11.99 -4.89
CA LYS A 33 -4.43 12.48 -6.16
C LYS A 33 -4.02 13.93 -6.44
N ALA A 34 -4.11 14.81 -5.46
CA ALA A 34 -3.71 16.21 -5.60
C ALA A 34 -2.21 16.34 -5.90
N LYS A 35 -1.36 15.62 -5.16
CA LYS A 35 0.10 15.65 -5.35
C LYS A 35 0.55 15.14 -6.72
N ILE A 36 -0.08 14.08 -7.24
CA ILE A 36 0.37 13.42 -8.47
C ILE A 36 -0.11 14.12 -9.75
N GLN A 37 -1.15 14.96 -9.65
CA GLN A 37 -1.74 15.71 -10.76
C GLN A 37 -1.18 17.13 -10.91
N ASP A 38 -0.57 17.69 -9.86
CA ASP A 38 0.06 19.01 -9.91
C ASP A 38 1.46 18.95 -10.57
N GLU A 39 1.63 19.62 -11.71
CA GLU A 39 2.90 19.69 -12.44
C GLU A 39 4.04 20.34 -11.63
N ASN A 40 3.72 21.16 -10.63
CA ASN A 40 4.70 21.83 -9.76
C ASN A 40 5.06 20.99 -8.53
N SER A 41 4.34 19.89 -8.28
CA SER A 41 4.62 18.99 -7.17
C SER A 41 5.88 18.18 -7.44
N SER A 42 6.69 17.96 -6.39
CA SER A 42 7.81 17.02 -6.47
C SER A 42 7.37 15.58 -6.74
N SER A 43 6.08 15.28 -6.48
CA SER A 43 5.45 13.98 -6.69
C SER A 43 4.61 13.92 -7.96
N TYR A 44 4.75 14.90 -8.88
CA TYR A 44 4.09 14.86 -10.17
C TYR A 44 4.37 13.54 -10.88
N TYR A 45 3.32 12.79 -11.24
CA TYR A 45 3.44 11.37 -11.58
C TYR A 45 4.42 11.09 -12.73
N PRO A 46 4.39 11.83 -13.86
CA PRO A 46 5.32 11.60 -14.98
C PRO A 46 6.79 11.72 -14.58
N ASN A 47 7.13 12.69 -13.73
CA ASN A 47 8.50 12.87 -13.25
C ASN A 47 8.88 11.75 -12.28
N LEU A 48 7.96 11.37 -11.42
CA LEU A 48 8.18 10.36 -10.38
C LEU A 48 8.42 8.96 -10.99
N ILE A 49 7.63 8.57 -12.00
CA ILE A 49 7.80 7.29 -12.68
C ILE A 49 9.08 7.26 -13.52
N GLU A 50 9.50 8.39 -14.09
CA GLU A 50 10.78 8.48 -14.80
C GLU A 50 11.96 8.29 -13.85
N ARG A 51 11.94 8.95 -12.68
CA ARG A 51 12.95 8.74 -11.62
C ARG A 51 13.04 7.28 -11.20
N LEU A 52 11.89 6.61 -11.06
CA LEU A 52 11.85 5.17 -10.77
C LEU A 52 12.53 4.34 -11.86
N LYS A 53 12.23 4.59 -13.14
CA LYS A 53 12.84 3.88 -14.28
C LYS A 53 14.36 4.08 -14.34
N LEU A 54 14.83 5.27 -13.96
CA LEU A 54 16.25 5.59 -13.90
C LEU A 54 16.95 5.06 -12.63
N HIS A 55 16.24 4.30 -11.79
CA HIS A 55 16.75 3.75 -10.53
C HIS A 55 17.32 4.84 -9.61
N ASP A 56 16.65 5.99 -9.53
CA ASP A 56 17.06 7.10 -8.67
C ASP A 56 17.15 6.66 -7.20
N PRO A 57 18.36 6.64 -6.60
CA PRO A 57 18.54 6.18 -5.22
C PRO A 57 18.02 7.18 -4.18
N THR A 58 17.60 8.38 -4.61
CA THR A 58 17.06 9.42 -3.72
C THR A 58 15.54 9.31 -3.53
N LEU A 59 14.89 8.32 -4.14
CA LEU A 59 13.47 8.05 -3.93
C LEU A 59 13.17 7.73 -2.47
N THR A 60 12.20 8.44 -1.93
CA THR A 60 11.76 8.34 -0.53
C THR A 60 10.57 7.41 -0.37
N ASP A 61 10.23 7.05 0.87
CA ASP A 61 9.03 6.25 1.16
C ASP A 61 7.73 6.94 0.68
N ASP A 62 7.64 8.28 0.77
CA ASP A 62 6.48 9.03 0.24
C ASP A 62 6.41 8.92 -1.29
N ASP A 63 7.56 8.94 -1.97
CA ASP A 63 7.62 8.74 -3.42
C ASP A 63 7.07 7.35 -3.80
N TYR A 64 7.44 6.29 -3.07
CA TYR A 64 6.90 4.95 -3.30
C TYR A 64 5.40 4.83 -2.99
N ILE A 65 4.91 5.53 -1.97
CA ILE A 65 3.47 5.60 -1.67
C ILE A 65 2.73 6.27 -2.84
N ASN A 66 3.22 7.41 -3.32
CA ASN A 66 2.62 8.14 -4.44
C ASN A 66 2.72 7.35 -5.75
N LEU A 67 3.82 6.62 -5.99
CA LEU A 67 3.96 5.71 -7.13
C LEU A 67 2.94 4.56 -7.06
N TYR A 68 2.87 3.87 -5.93
CA TYR A 68 2.05 2.67 -5.78
C TYR A 68 0.56 2.98 -5.83
N TYR A 69 0.10 3.92 -5.00
CA TYR A 69 -1.32 4.26 -4.92
C TYR A 69 -1.75 5.28 -5.98
N GLY A 70 -0.83 6.11 -6.47
CA GLY A 70 -1.12 7.09 -7.52
C GLY A 70 -1.20 6.49 -8.92
N ASN A 71 -0.59 5.34 -9.17
CA ASN A 71 -0.60 4.71 -10.50
C ASN A 71 -2.01 4.52 -11.06
N VAL A 72 -2.94 4.01 -10.26
CA VAL A 72 -4.33 3.78 -10.66
C VAL A 72 -5.17 5.05 -10.81
N LEU A 73 -4.65 6.19 -10.32
CA LEU A 73 -5.28 7.50 -10.37
C LEU A 73 -4.74 8.35 -11.52
N TYR A 74 -3.66 7.91 -12.17
CA TYR A 74 -3.06 8.59 -13.30
C TYR A 74 -3.89 8.35 -14.57
N GLU A 75 -4.05 9.40 -15.38
CA GLU A 75 -4.96 9.39 -16.53
C GLU A 75 -4.59 8.37 -17.60
N ASN A 76 -3.29 8.09 -17.75
CA ASN A 76 -2.76 7.10 -18.69
C ASN A 76 -2.51 5.74 -18.04
N TYR A 77 -3.20 5.41 -16.94
CA TYR A 77 -3.10 4.10 -16.33
C TYR A 77 -3.53 3.00 -17.32
N ASP A 78 -2.61 2.10 -17.64
CA ASP A 78 -2.89 0.89 -18.39
C ASP A 78 -2.52 -0.34 -17.54
N PRO A 79 -3.51 -1.11 -17.04
CA PRO A 79 -3.25 -2.30 -16.23
C PRO A 79 -2.58 -3.44 -17.00
N LEU A 80 -2.57 -3.39 -18.34
CA LEU A 80 -2.09 -4.47 -19.21
C LEU A 80 -0.79 -4.09 -19.96
N CYS A 81 -0.36 -2.83 -19.92
CA CYS A 81 0.95 -2.47 -20.43
C CYS A 81 2.01 -2.83 -19.39
N PHE A 82 2.83 -3.83 -19.71
CA PHE A 82 4.04 -4.10 -18.95
C PHE A 82 5.06 -3.03 -19.32
N GLN A 83 5.32 -2.11 -18.37
CA GLN A 83 6.28 -1.00 -18.50
C GLN A 83 7.72 -1.45 -18.23
#